data_AF-A0A0Q3NG46-F1
#
_entry.id   AF-A0A0Q3NG46-F1
#
_cell.length_a   1.000
_cell.length_b   1.000
_cell.length_c   1.000
_cell.angle_alpha   90.00
_cell.angle_beta   90.00
_cell.angle_gamma   90.00
#
_symmetry.space_group_name_H-M   'P 1'
#
loop_
_entity.id
_entity.type
_entity.pdbx_description
1 polymer ?
#
loop_
_entity_poly.entity_id
_entity_poly.type
_entity_poly.pdbx_seq_one_letter_code
_entity_poly.pdbx_strand_id
1 'polypeptide(L)'
;MMLWCYLMVVFTDPGAVPENWRHAAEEDDMDESNTRTISNDVATDIVNPPLFTSEGQGNASRYCSRCQNGKPPRCHHCSICDRCVLKMDHHCVWVVNCVGARNYKYFLLFLVYTFLETVLDTLVLLPSFITFFRDESRRSSSASDVAILFLAFVLNLAFALSLLIFIGMHTSLVASNTTSIEVMLCTVSTSGFHARHSS
;
A
#
# COMPACT_ATOMS: atom_id res chain seq x y z
N MET A 1 1.12 19.22 -12.97
CA MET A 1 0.44 17.91 -12.93
C MET A 1 0.88 17.08 -11.72
N MET A 2 2.19 17.01 -11.42
CA MET A 2 2.71 16.36 -10.21
C MET A 2 2.05 16.88 -8.92
N LEU A 3 2.07 18.19 -8.69
CA LEU A 3 1.49 18.81 -7.49
C LEU A 3 0.00 18.46 -7.31
N TRP A 4 -0.79 18.52 -8.38
CA TRP A 4 -2.19 18.14 -8.32
C TRP A 4 -2.37 16.67 -7.90
N CYS A 5 -1.62 15.76 -8.51
CA CYS A 5 -1.70 14.34 -8.15
C CYS A 5 -1.27 14.11 -6.69
N TYR A 6 -0.20 14.77 -6.23
CA TYR A 6 0.24 14.73 -4.84
C TYR A 6 -0.89 15.16 -3.89
N LEU A 7 -1.49 16.34 -4.13
CA LEU A 7 -2.60 16.84 -3.31
C LEU A 7 -3.80 15.88 -3.32
N MET A 8 -4.13 15.30 -4.47
CA MET A 8 -5.20 14.32 -4.56
C MET A 8 -4.90 13.05 -3.77
N VAL A 9 -3.65 12.56 -3.73
CA VAL A 9 -3.30 11.39 -2.90
C VAL A 9 -3.40 11.72 -1.41
N VAL A 10 -2.91 12.88 -1.01
CA VAL A 10 -2.86 13.32 0.39
C VAL A 10 -4.29 13.52 0.92
N PHE A 11 -5.13 14.26 0.21
CA PHE A 11 -6.42 14.71 0.73
C PHE A 11 -7.60 13.80 0.37
N THR A 12 -7.45 12.88 -0.60
CA THR A 12 -8.52 11.93 -0.90
C THR A 12 -8.56 10.84 0.18
N ASP A 13 -9.74 10.61 0.74
CA ASP A 13 -9.96 9.46 1.61
C ASP A 13 -9.63 8.15 0.85
N PRO A 14 -8.72 7.30 1.36
CA PRO A 14 -8.30 6.07 0.70
C PRO A 14 -9.40 5.01 0.56
N GLY A 15 -10.52 5.16 1.26
CA GLY A 15 -11.64 4.23 1.28
C GLY A 15 -11.85 3.66 2.68
N ALA A 16 -12.63 4.36 3.50
CA ALA A 16 -13.14 3.81 4.75
C ALA A 16 -14.17 2.68 4.51
N VAL A 17 -14.22 1.71 5.43
CA VAL A 17 -15.27 0.69 5.44
C VAL A 17 -16.56 1.31 5.99
N PRO A 18 -17.72 1.13 5.33
CA PRO A 18 -19.01 1.54 5.88
C PRO A 18 -19.29 0.93 7.25
N GLU A 19 -20.02 1.65 8.10
CA GLU A 19 -20.47 1.11 9.38
C GLU A 19 -21.38 -0.11 9.19
N ASN A 20 -21.32 -1.05 10.13
CA ASN A 20 -22.13 -2.27 10.13
C ASN A 20 -21.97 -3.11 8.84
N TRP A 21 -20.76 -3.16 8.29
CA TRP A 21 -20.50 -3.97 7.11
C TRP A 21 -20.70 -5.45 7.43
N ARG A 22 -21.61 -6.09 6.70
CA ARG A 22 -21.92 -7.52 6.79
C ARG A 22 -21.55 -8.21 5.49
N HIS A 23 -21.17 -9.48 5.59
CA HIS A 23 -20.99 -10.32 4.41
C HIS A 23 -22.35 -10.59 3.77
N ALA A 24 -22.48 -10.37 2.46
CA ALA A 24 -23.71 -10.63 1.71
C ALA A 24 -24.21 -12.10 1.81
N ALA A 25 -23.35 -13.03 2.23
CA ALA A 25 -23.73 -14.43 2.46
C ALA A 25 -24.67 -14.63 3.67
N GLU A 26 -24.86 -13.61 4.52
CA GLU A 26 -25.85 -13.68 5.62
C GLU A 26 -27.28 -13.30 5.17
N GLU A 27 -27.47 -12.76 3.96
CA GLU A 27 -28.81 -12.44 3.44
C GLU A 27 -29.56 -13.70 2.95
N ASP A 28 -28.85 -14.73 2.49
CA ASP A 28 -29.47 -15.98 2.02
C ASP A 28 -29.84 -16.96 3.15
N ASP A 29 -29.22 -16.85 4.34
CA ASP A 29 -29.46 -17.78 5.46
C ASP A 29 -30.60 -17.32 6.41
N MET A 30 -31.10 -16.09 6.28
CA MET A 30 -32.18 -15.58 7.15
C MET A 30 -33.59 -16.08 6.77
N ASP A 31 -33.76 -16.68 5.59
CA ASP A 31 -35.04 -17.27 5.16
C ASP A 31 -35.13 -18.80 5.42
N GLU A 32 -34.05 -19.49 5.81
CA GLU A 32 -34.03 -20.95 5.99
C GLU A 32 -33.85 -21.42 7.45
N SER A 33 -33.94 -20.53 8.44
CA SER A 33 -33.76 -20.91 9.86
C SER A 33 -35.06 -21.22 10.63
N ASN A 34 -36.24 -21.00 10.04
CA ASN A 34 -37.51 -21.12 10.77
C ASN A 34 -38.17 -22.53 10.74
N THR A 35 -37.46 -23.59 10.30
CA THR A 35 -38.05 -24.94 10.14
C THR A 35 -37.30 -26.07 10.86
N ARG A 36 -36.40 -25.81 11.83
CA ARG A 36 -35.78 -26.90 12.61
C ARG A 36 -35.88 -26.68 14.11
N THR A 37 -37.11 -26.79 14.59
CA THR A 37 -37.42 -26.99 16.00
C THR A 37 -36.95 -28.38 16.48
N ILE A 38 -36.41 -28.40 17.69
CA ILE A 38 -36.29 -29.53 18.65
C ILE A 38 -35.16 -30.54 18.39
N SER A 39 -34.06 -30.39 19.15
CA SER A 39 -33.49 -31.45 19.99
C SER A 39 -32.54 -30.83 21.04
N ASN A 40 -32.81 -31.14 22.30
CA ASN A 40 -32.06 -30.74 23.48
C ASN A 40 -30.61 -31.25 23.42
N ASP A 41 -29.66 -30.49 23.96
CA ASP A 41 -28.73 -31.00 24.99
C ASP A 41 -27.91 -29.87 25.64
N VAL A 42 -27.74 -30.05 26.94
CA VAL A 42 -27.09 -29.20 27.94
C VAL A 42 -25.57 -29.29 27.82
N ALA A 43 -24.83 -28.17 27.87
CA ALA A 43 -23.60 -28.00 28.68
C ALA A 43 -22.84 -26.66 28.42
N THR A 44 -22.78 -25.85 29.48
CA THR A 44 -21.65 -25.06 30.01
C THR A 44 -20.88 -24.05 29.14
N ASP A 45 -20.93 -22.81 29.62
CA ASP A 45 -20.01 -21.68 29.42
C ASP A 45 -18.52 -22.07 29.41
N ILE A 46 -17.80 -21.75 28.32
CA ILE A 46 -16.44 -21.17 28.36
C ILE A 46 -16.34 -20.15 27.23
N VAL A 47 -16.44 -18.86 27.58
CA VAL A 47 -16.08 -17.74 26.69
C VAL A 47 -14.58 -17.75 26.49
N ASN A 48 -14.11 -18.38 25.41
CA ASN A 48 -12.76 -18.14 24.91
C ASN A 48 -12.81 -16.96 23.93
N PRO A 49 -12.03 -15.88 24.12
CA PRO A 49 -11.92 -14.84 23.11
C PRO A 49 -11.30 -15.46 21.84
N PRO A 50 -11.78 -15.14 20.62
CA PRO A 50 -11.23 -15.75 19.43
C PRO A 50 -9.79 -15.27 19.25
N LEU A 51 -8.89 -16.21 19.53
CA LEU A 51 -7.50 -16.28 19.16
C LEU A 51 -7.35 -15.80 17.71
N PHE A 52 -6.36 -14.92 17.48
CA PHE A 52 -5.88 -14.46 16.17
C PHE A 52 -6.09 -15.52 15.07
N THR A 53 -7.14 -15.38 14.26
CA THR A 53 -7.35 -16.27 13.13
C THR A 53 -6.40 -15.85 12.02
N SER A 54 -5.38 -16.70 11.83
CA SER A 54 -4.45 -16.72 10.71
C SER A 54 -5.12 -16.43 9.38
N GLU A 55 -4.54 -15.54 8.59
CA GLU A 55 -5.04 -15.07 7.28
C GLU A 55 -4.90 -16.10 6.13
N GLY A 56 -5.05 -17.39 6.41
CA GLY A 56 -5.06 -18.47 5.42
C GLY A 56 -6.33 -19.29 5.50
N GLN A 57 -6.95 -19.53 4.34
CA GLN A 57 -8.12 -20.39 4.09
C GLN A 57 -9.52 -19.86 4.47
N GLY A 58 -10.33 -19.65 3.43
CA GLY A 58 -11.77 -19.95 3.39
C GLY A 58 -12.72 -19.02 4.14
N ASN A 59 -13.46 -18.20 3.40
CA ASN A 59 -14.80 -17.59 3.64
C ASN A 59 -15.29 -17.22 5.06
N ALA A 60 -14.44 -17.24 6.09
CA ALA A 60 -14.76 -16.77 7.42
C ALA A 60 -14.79 -15.23 7.35
N SER A 61 -15.95 -14.67 7.66
CA SER A 61 -16.16 -13.23 7.85
C SER A 61 -14.99 -12.66 8.65
N ARG A 62 -14.08 -11.96 7.98
CA ARG A 62 -12.90 -11.39 8.65
C ARG A 62 -13.44 -10.23 9.47
N TYR A 63 -13.30 -10.25 10.79
CA TYR A 63 -13.75 -9.17 11.66
C TYR A 63 -12.55 -8.35 12.14
N CYS A 64 -12.72 -7.03 12.27
CA CYS A 64 -11.71 -6.18 12.90
C CYS A 64 -12.10 -5.88 14.35
N SER A 65 -11.39 -6.47 15.31
CA SER A 65 -11.63 -6.22 16.74
C SER A 65 -11.31 -4.78 17.18
N ARG A 66 -10.41 -4.07 16.49
CA ARG A 66 -10.13 -2.66 16.82
C ARG A 66 -11.24 -1.72 16.36
N CYS A 67 -11.72 -1.92 15.13
CA CYS A 67 -12.80 -1.10 14.57
C CYS A 67 -14.20 -1.62 14.93
N GLN A 68 -14.29 -2.77 15.61
CA GLN A 68 -15.54 -3.47 15.92
C GLN A 68 -16.49 -3.61 14.71
N ASN A 69 -15.93 -3.88 13.53
CA ASN A 69 -16.68 -3.95 12.28
C ASN A 69 -16.20 -5.11 11.40
N GLY A 70 -17.09 -5.61 10.54
CA GLY A 70 -16.72 -6.60 9.52
C GLY A 70 -15.69 -6.02 8.54
N LYS A 71 -14.79 -6.86 8.05
CA LYS A 71 -13.80 -6.52 7.01
C LYS A 71 -14.27 -7.04 5.67
N PRO A 72 -14.51 -6.15 4.70
CA PRO A 72 -14.65 -6.51 3.31
C PRO A 72 -13.44 -7.27 2.78
N PRO A 73 -13.60 -8.02 1.67
CA PRO A 73 -12.47 -8.60 0.97
C PRO A 73 -11.38 -7.56 0.68
N ARG A 74 -10.10 -7.94 0.83
CA ARG A 74 -8.93 -7.09 0.58
C ARG A 74 -8.83 -5.86 1.50
N CYS A 75 -9.62 -5.80 2.57
CA CYS A 75 -9.56 -4.75 3.58
C CYS A 75 -8.54 -5.10 4.68
N HIS A 76 -7.69 -4.14 5.03
CA HIS A 76 -6.74 -4.29 6.13
C HIS A 76 -6.85 -3.10 7.09
N HIS A 77 -6.54 -3.34 8.37
CA HIS A 77 -6.54 -2.30 9.38
C HIS A 77 -5.16 -1.65 9.40
N CYS A 78 -5.11 -0.33 9.20
CA CYS A 78 -3.88 0.43 9.36
C CYS A 78 -3.79 0.93 10.80
N SER A 79 -2.77 0.50 11.55
CA SER A 79 -2.53 0.96 12.92
C SER A 79 -2.13 2.44 13.02
N ILE A 80 -1.57 3.01 11.95
CA ILE A 80 -1.15 4.41 11.92
C ILE A 80 -2.35 5.33 11.70
N CYS A 81 -3.25 4.96 10.77
CA CYS A 81 -4.50 5.69 10.54
C CYS A 81 -5.63 5.28 11.51
N ASP A 82 -5.38 4.28 12.35
CA ASP A 82 -6.32 3.66 13.30
C ASP A 82 -7.70 3.32 12.69
N ARG A 83 -7.69 2.79 11.47
CA ARG A 83 -8.93 2.43 10.75
C ARG A 83 -8.72 1.34 9.71
N CYS A 84 -9.82 0.67 9.37
CA CYS A 84 -9.89 -0.24 8.23
C CYS A 84 -9.92 0.54 6.91
N VAL A 85 -9.05 0.14 5.97
CA VAL A 85 -8.92 0.74 4.65
C VAL A 85 -9.24 -0.31 3.58
N LEU A 86 -10.17 0.03 2.69
CA LEU A 86 -10.59 -0.78 1.55
C LEU A 86 -9.46 -0.93 0.54
N LYS A 87 -9.24 -2.15 0.05
CA LYS A 87 -8.15 -2.51 -0.88
C LYS A 87 -6.83 -1.83 -0.46
N MET A 88 -6.51 -1.95 0.83
CA MET A 88 -5.33 -1.29 1.40
C MET A 88 -4.09 -1.84 0.70
N ASP A 89 -3.26 -0.94 0.20
CA ASP A 89 -1.95 -1.29 -0.33
C ASP A 89 -0.87 -1.07 0.72
N HIS A 90 -0.74 0.16 1.23
CA HIS A 90 0.18 0.47 2.34
C HIS A 90 -0.17 1.81 3.00
N HIS A 91 0.46 2.10 4.14
CA HIS A 91 0.52 3.46 4.68
C HIS A 91 1.78 4.14 4.15
N CYS A 92 1.63 5.27 3.47
CA CYS A 92 2.75 5.96 2.85
C CYS A 92 3.10 7.22 3.64
N VAL A 93 4.28 7.20 4.26
CA VAL A 93 4.79 8.31 5.08
C VAL A 93 5.03 9.59 4.26
N TRP A 94 5.29 9.46 2.96
CA TRP A 94 5.57 10.60 2.06
C TRP A 94 4.33 11.43 1.71
N VAL A 95 3.16 10.82 1.78
CA VAL A 95 1.86 11.47 1.54
C VAL A 95 1.04 11.56 2.82
N VAL A 96 1.59 11.09 3.94
CA VAL A 96 0.98 11.10 5.29
C VAL A 96 -0.45 10.55 5.28
N ASN A 97 -0.69 9.52 4.45
CA ASN A 97 -2.00 8.92 4.26
C ASN A 97 -1.84 7.45 3.84
N CYS A 98 -2.89 6.67 4.04
CA CYS A 98 -2.99 5.36 3.43
C CYS A 98 -3.18 5.48 1.92
N VAL A 99 -2.62 4.52 1.20
CA VAL A 99 -2.94 4.28 -0.20
C VAL A 99 -3.90 3.08 -0.25
N GLY A 100 -5.11 3.31 -0.74
CA GLY A 100 -6.19 2.33 -0.79
C GLY A 100 -7.07 2.51 -2.03
N ALA A 101 -8.23 1.85 -2.03
CA ALA A 101 -9.11 1.76 -3.19
C ALA A 101 -9.40 3.09 -3.91
N ARG A 102 -9.62 4.17 -3.16
CA ARG A 102 -10.12 5.45 -3.71
C ARG A 102 -9.02 6.41 -4.14
N ASN A 103 -7.78 6.24 -3.66
CA ASN A 103 -6.67 7.14 -3.99
C ASN A 103 -5.49 6.43 -4.69
N TYR A 104 -5.53 5.12 -4.89
CA TYR A 104 -4.47 4.35 -5.58
C TYR A 104 -4.16 4.89 -6.98
N LYS A 105 -5.18 5.29 -7.75
CA LYS A 105 -4.98 5.90 -9.08
C LYS A 105 -4.16 7.19 -9.01
N TYR A 106 -4.48 8.07 -8.06
CA TYR A 106 -3.75 9.33 -7.89
C TYR A 106 -2.30 9.04 -7.47
N PHE A 107 -2.09 7.99 -6.67
CA PHE A 107 -0.77 7.58 -6.23
C PHE A 107 0.10 7.12 -7.39
N LEU A 108 -0.42 6.26 -8.27
CA LEU A 108 0.30 5.85 -9.48
C LEU A 108 0.63 7.04 -10.40
N LEU A 109 -0.32 7.95 -10.60
CA LEU A 109 -0.09 9.15 -11.39
C LEU A 109 0.95 10.06 -10.75
N PHE A 110 0.93 10.22 -9.42
CA PHE A 110 1.93 10.96 -8.67
C PHE A 110 3.33 10.36 -8.88
N LEU A 111 3.49 9.04 -8.79
CA LEU A 111 4.78 8.38 -9.04
C LEU A 111 5.28 8.64 -10.47
N VAL A 112 4.42 8.45 -11.47
CA VAL A 112 4.79 8.65 -12.88
C VAL A 112 5.17 10.11 -13.16
N TYR A 113 4.36 11.08 -12.70
CA TYR A 113 4.69 12.49 -12.93
C TYR A 113 5.95 12.93 -12.18
N THR A 114 6.19 12.42 -10.97
CA THR A 114 7.44 12.69 -10.23
C THR A 114 8.65 12.09 -10.94
N PHE A 115 8.50 10.88 -11.50
CA PHE A 115 9.56 10.28 -12.31
C PHE A 115 9.86 11.10 -13.57
N LEU A 116 8.83 11.56 -14.29
CA LEU A 116 9.03 12.43 -15.46
C LEU A 116 9.69 13.76 -15.11
N GLU A 117 9.35 14.36 -13.96
CA GLU A 117 9.97 15.58 -13.45
C GLU A 117 11.45 15.36 -13.12
N THR A 118 11.79 14.28 -12.41
CA THR A 118 13.20 13.96 -12.09
C THR A 118 14.04 13.62 -13.35
N VAL A 119 13.44 13.00 -14.36
CA VAL A 119 14.07 12.81 -15.68
C VAL A 119 14.33 14.15 -16.36
N LEU A 120 13.34 15.06 -16.37
CA LEU A 120 13.50 16.38 -16.95
C LEU A 120 14.61 17.17 -16.23
N ASP A 121 14.63 17.16 -14.90
CA ASP A 121 15.68 17.80 -14.10
C ASP A 121 17.06 17.21 -14.42
N THR A 122 17.16 15.89 -14.59
CA THR A 122 18.41 15.24 -15.00
C THR A 122 18.88 15.76 -16.35
N LEU A 123 17.99 15.84 -17.34
CA LEU A 123 18.31 16.33 -18.68
C LEU A 123 18.74 17.80 -18.68
N VAL A 124 18.11 18.63 -17.86
CA VAL A 124 18.44 20.06 -17.71
C VAL A 124 19.79 20.26 -16.99
N LEU A 125 20.07 19.47 -15.96
CA LEU A 125 21.30 19.57 -15.18
C LEU A 125 22.51 18.90 -15.85
N LEU A 126 22.29 17.93 -16.74
CA LEU A 126 23.35 17.14 -17.37
C LEU A 126 24.42 17.97 -18.10
N PRO A 127 24.09 19.00 -18.91
CA PRO A 127 25.12 19.82 -19.55
C PRO A 127 26.00 20.55 -18.52
N SER A 128 25.38 21.15 -17.50
CA SER A 128 26.09 21.83 -16.41
C SER A 128 27.00 20.85 -15.66
N PHE A 129 26.50 19.65 -15.37
CA PHE A 129 27.27 18.59 -14.71
C PHE A 129 28.45 18.11 -15.57
N ILE A 130 28.28 17.93 -16.89
CA ILE A 130 29.38 17.57 -17.80
C ILE A 130 30.42 18.68 -17.89
N THR A 131 29.99 19.95 -18.01
CA THR A 131 30.93 21.08 -18.06
C THR A 131 31.73 21.22 -16.77
N PHE A 132 31.13 20.91 -15.62
CA PHE A 132 31.82 20.88 -14.33
C PHE A 132 33.04 19.93 -14.32
N PHE A 133 32.94 18.75 -14.93
CA PHE A 133 34.07 17.80 -15.01
C PHE A 133 35.04 18.08 -16.16
N ARG A 134 34.65 18.87 -17.16
CA ARG A 134 35.46 19.12 -18.36
C ARG A 134 36.26 20.42 -18.32
N ASP A 135 35.77 21.44 -17.62
CA ASP A 135 36.34 22.79 -17.68
C ASP A 135 36.94 23.21 -16.33
N GLU A 136 38.27 23.06 -16.21
CA GLU A 136 39.01 23.47 -15.01
C GLU A 136 38.96 24.99 -14.75
N SER A 137 38.60 25.81 -15.76
CA SER A 137 38.57 27.27 -15.65
C SER A 137 37.34 27.80 -14.89
N ARG A 138 36.26 27.00 -14.79
CA ARG A 138 35.04 27.33 -14.01
C ARG A 138 35.16 27.04 -12.51
N ARG A 139 36.35 26.65 -12.03
CA ARG A 139 36.71 26.67 -10.59
C ARG A 139 36.60 28.05 -9.95
N SER A 140 36.42 29.10 -10.74
CA SER A 140 36.09 30.47 -10.31
C SER A 140 34.67 30.62 -9.74
N SER A 141 33.75 29.68 -10.01
CA SER A 141 32.46 29.62 -9.32
C SER A 141 32.67 29.36 -7.83
N SER A 142 31.78 29.90 -6.99
CA SER A 142 31.87 29.65 -5.54
C SER A 142 31.83 28.14 -5.28
N ALA A 143 32.65 27.65 -4.35
CA ALA A 143 32.71 26.21 -4.01
C ALA A 143 31.32 25.66 -3.62
N SER A 144 30.46 26.51 -3.07
CA SER A 144 29.06 26.22 -2.78
C SER A 144 28.24 25.90 -4.02
N ASP A 145 28.32 26.69 -5.10
CA ASP A 145 27.50 26.48 -6.30
C ASP A 145 27.83 25.14 -6.96
N VAL A 146 29.12 24.81 -6.96
CA VAL A 146 29.64 23.54 -7.45
C VAL A 146 29.13 22.37 -6.61
N ALA A 147 29.22 22.48 -5.28
CA ALA A 147 28.75 21.45 -4.37
C ALA A 147 27.24 21.23 -4.51
N ILE A 148 26.46 22.31 -4.65
CA ILE A 148 25.01 22.25 -4.85
C ILE A 148 24.68 21.55 -6.17
N LEU A 149 25.34 21.92 -7.28
CA LEU A 149 25.10 21.29 -8.58
C LEU A 149 25.38 19.78 -8.54
N PHE A 150 26.53 19.40 -7.97
CA PHE A 150 26.92 18.00 -7.86
C PHE A 150 25.92 17.21 -7.01
N LEU A 151 25.59 17.72 -5.82
CA LEU A 151 24.66 17.07 -4.90
C LEU A 151 23.26 16.96 -5.51
N ALA A 152 22.75 18.03 -6.12
CA ALA A 152 21.45 18.05 -6.77
C ALA A 152 21.37 17.02 -7.89
N PHE A 153 22.37 16.94 -8.76
CA PHE A 153 22.38 15.99 -9.86
C PHE A 153 22.42 14.53 -9.36
N VAL A 154 23.33 14.22 -8.42
CA VAL A 154 23.51 12.85 -7.92
C VAL A 154 22.29 12.39 -7.13
N LEU A 155 21.74 13.22 -6.24
CA LEU A 155 20.55 12.87 -5.46
C LEU A 155 19.32 12.74 -6.36
N ASN A 156 19.14 13.63 -7.33
CA ASN A 156 18.03 13.56 -8.27
C ASN A 156 18.09 12.28 -9.11
N LEU A 157 19.27 11.91 -9.63
CA LEU A 157 19.45 10.69 -10.41
C LEU A 157 19.19 9.43 -9.56
N ALA A 158 19.70 9.39 -8.34
CA ALA A 158 19.44 8.28 -7.42
C ALA A 158 17.95 8.14 -7.11
N PHE A 159 17.26 9.27 -6.88
CA PHE A 159 15.83 9.28 -6.64
C PHE A 159 15.04 8.82 -7.87
N ALA A 160 15.38 9.29 -9.08
CA ALA A 160 14.76 8.86 -10.33
C ALA A 160 14.85 7.34 -10.54
N LEU A 161 16.03 6.75 -10.31
CA LEU A 161 16.24 5.30 -10.41
C LEU A 161 15.43 4.53 -9.36
N SER A 162 15.36 5.04 -8.13
CA SER A 162 14.52 4.44 -7.08
C SER A 162 13.03 4.47 -7.45
N LEU A 163 12.54 5.57 -8.03
CA LEU A 163 11.17 5.69 -8.49
C LEU A 163 10.88 4.76 -9.66
N LEU A 164 11.83 4.58 -10.59
CA LEU A 164 11.65 3.66 -11.71
C LEU A 164 11.41 2.21 -11.24
N ILE A 165 12.20 1.73 -10.28
CA ILE A 165 12.03 0.40 -9.68
C ILE A 165 10.67 0.32 -8.99
N PHE A 166 10.30 1.35 -8.22
CA PHE A 166 9.04 1.38 -7.47
C PHE A 166 7.82 1.40 -8.40
N ILE A 167 7.86 2.18 -9.49
CA ILE A 167 6.83 2.18 -10.54
C ILE A 167 6.75 0.82 -11.21
N GLY A 168 7.88 0.18 -11.52
CA GLY A 168 7.91 -1.17 -12.10
C GLY A 168 7.20 -2.18 -11.20
N MET A 169 7.48 -2.15 -9.89
CA MET A 169 6.81 -2.99 -8.90
C MET A 169 5.30 -2.71 -8.84
N HIS A 170 4.86 -1.45 -8.76
CA HIS A 170 3.43 -1.14 -8.75
C HIS A 170 2.72 -1.49 -10.07
N THR A 171 3.43 -1.42 -11.20
CA THR A 171 2.90 -1.81 -12.51
C THR A 171 2.61 -3.31 -12.55
N SER A 172 3.48 -4.14 -11.97
CA SER A 172 3.23 -5.59 -11.88
C SER A 172 2.03 -5.89 -10.96
N LEU A 173 1.89 -5.19 -9.84
CA LEU A 173 0.71 -5.30 -8.96
C LEU A 173 -0.59 -4.95 -9.68
N VAL A 174 -0.60 -3.86 -10.46
CA VAL A 174 -1.76 -3.47 -11.27
C VAL A 174 -2.07 -4.54 -12.32
N ALA A 175 -1.05 -5.04 -13.03
CA ALA A 175 -1.22 -6.07 -14.06
C ALA A 175 -1.78 -7.38 -13.49
N SER A 176 -1.39 -7.76 -12.27
CA SER A 176 -1.89 -8.94 -11.57
C SER A 176 -3.17 -8.68 -10.75
N ASN A 177 -3.66 -7.44 -10.70
CA ASN A 177 -4.75 -7.00 -9.83
C ASN A 177 -4.56 -7.43 -8.35
N THR A 178 -3.31 -7.41 -7.87
CA THR A 178 -2.94 -7.70 -6.49
C THR A 178 -2.56 -6.42 -5.75
N THR A 179 -2.65 -6.43 -4.41
CA THR A 179 -2.03 -5.38 -3.57
C THR A 179 -0.68 -5.86 -3.04
N SER A 180 0.15 -4.92 -2.58
CA SER A 180 1.42 -5.22 -1.90
C SER A 180 1.22 -6.16 -0.71
N ILE A 181 0.13 -5.99 0.07
CA ILE A 181 -0.21 -6.85 1.19
C ILE A 181 -0.52 -8.27 0.72
N GLU A 182 -1.30 -8.44 -0.34
CA GLU A 182 -1.65 -9.76 -0.87
C GLU A 182 -0.41 -10.54 -1.33
N VAL A 183 0.53 -9.86 -1.98
CA VAL A 183 1.81 -10.46 -2.38
C VAL A 183 2.62 -10.88 -1.14
N MET A 184 2.74 -10.00 -0.14
CA MET A 184 3.47 -10.32 1.11
C MET A 184 2.85 -11.51 1.85
N LEU A 185 1.52 -11.55 1.98
CA LEU A 185 0.82 -12.65 2.64
C LEU A 185 1.02 -13.97 1.89
N CYS A 186 0.97 -13.94 0.55
CA CYS A 186 1.24 -15.11 -0.27
C CYS A 186 2.68 -15.62 -0.09
N THR A 187 3.68 -14.72 -0.13
CA THR A 187 5.09 -15.08 0.07
C THR A 187 5.35 -15.67 1.45
N VAL A 188 4.79 -15.09 2.51
CA VAL A 188 4.94 -15.64 3.87
C VAL A 188 4.29 -17.02 3.99
N SER A 189 3.14 -17.22 3.35
CA SER A 189 2.45 -18.51 3.36
C SER A 189 3.26 -19.61 2.66
N THR A 190 3.91 -19.31 1.53
CA THR A 190 4.73 -20.29 0.79
C THR A 190 6.05 -20.59 1.50
N SER A 191 6.72 -19.59 2.06
CA SER A 191 7.92 -19.77 2.88
C SER A 191 7.62 -20.57 4.16
N GLY A 192 6.49 -20.30 4.82
CA GLY A 192 6.05 -21.04 6.01
C GLY A 192 5.60 -22.48 5.72
N PHE A 193 5.23 -22.79 4.48
CA PHE A 193 4.96 -24.15 4.02
C PHE A 193 6.27 -24.92 3.79
N HIS A 194 7.27 -24.30 3.14
CA HIS A 194 8.59 -24.92 2.95
C HIS A 194 9.33 -25.17 4.27
N ALA A 195 9.23 -24.26 5.25
CA ALA A 195 9.86 -24.43 6.56
C ALA A 195 9.25 -25.57 7.39
N ARG A 196 7.96 -25.90 7.20
CA ARG A 196 7.28 -26.99 7.91
C ARG A 196 7.48 -28.38 7.30
N HIS A 197 7.90 -28.45 6.05
CA HIS A 197 8.15 -29.72 5.33
C HIS A 197 9.64 -30.09 5.24
N SER A 198 10.52 -29.29 5.85
CA SER A 198 11.97 -29.52 5.89
C SER A 198 12.51 -29.87 7.29
N SER A 199 11.61 -30.06 8.27
CA SER A 199 11.90 -30.45 9.65
C SER A 199 11.42 -31.86 9.97
#